data_AF-A0A2E2UGF1-F1
#
_entry.id   AF-A0A2E2UGF1-F1
#
_cell.length_a   1.000
_cell.length_b   1.000
_cell.length_c   1.000
_cell.angle_alpha   90.00
_cell.angle_beta   90.00
_cell.angle_gamma   90.00
#
_symmetry.space_group_name_H-M   'P 1'
#
loop_
_entity.id
_entity.type
_entity.pdbx_description
1 polymer ?
#
loop_
_entity_poly.entity_id
_entity_poly.type
_entity_poly.pdbx_seq_one_letter_code
_entity_poly.pdbx_strand_id
1 'polypeptide(L)' 'MAVFNFQKPDKVIMIDSSEFEGKFEFRPLEPGYGLTVGNALRRVLLSSL' A
#
# COMPACT_ATOMS: atom_id res chain seq x y z
N MET A 1 16.41 -11.17 -22.10
CA MET A 1 15.60 -11.35 -20.89
C MET A 1 15.17 -9.97 -20.42
N ALA A 2 13.89 -9.64 -20.54
CA ALA A 2 13.39 -8.35 -20.04
C ALA A 2 13.42 -8.41 -18.50
N VAL A 3 14.31 -7.63 -17.91
CA VAL A 3 14.26 -7.31 -16.48
C VAL A 3 12.96 -6.52 -16.32
N PHE A 4 11.94 -7.12 -15.70
CA PHE A 4 10.69 -6.42 -15.40
C PHE A 4 11.05 -5.20 -14.54
N ASN A 5 10.94 -4.01 -15.12
CA ASN A 5 11.20 -2.76 -14.44
C ASN A 5 10.02 -2.50 -13.49
N PHE A 6 10.07 -3.13 -12.32
CA PHE A 6 8.99 -3.09 -11.34
C PHE A 6 8.71 -1.64 -10.95
N GLN A 7 7.52 -1.11 -11.25
CA GLN A 7 7.10 0.19 -10.70
C GLN A 7 6.93 0.04 -9.20
N LYS A 8 7.92 0.53 -8.46
CA LYS A 8 7.73 0.79 -7.04
C LYS A 8 6.75 1.97 -6.92
N PRO A 9 5.78 1.92 -6.00
CA PRO A 9 4.91 3.06 -5.77
C PRO A 9 5.76 4.28 -5.40
N ASP A 10 5.65 5.35 -6.18
CA ASP A 10 6.52 6.52 -6.06
C ASP A 10 6.31 7.27 -4.73
N LYS A 11 5.07 7.31 -4.23
CA LYS A 11 4.72 7.97 -2.96
C LYS A 11 3.55 7.31 -2.26
N VAL A 12 3.65 7.24 -0.93
CA VAL A 12 2.50 7.08 -0.05
C VAL A 12 1.96 8.47 0.24
N ILE A 13 0.69 8.71 -0.05
CA ILE A 13 0.04 10.00 0.19
C ILE A 13 -0.88 9.82 1.40
N MET A 14 -0.67 10.60 2.46
CA MET A 14 -1.64 10.72 3.55
C MET A 14 -2.72 11.70 3.08
N ILE A 15 -3.95 11.19 2.95
CA ILE A 15 -5.11 12.00 2.56
C ILE A 15 -5.67 12.73 3.79
N ASP A 16 -5.79 12.01 4.90
CA ASP A 16 -6.41 12.51 6.12
C ASP A 16 -5.89 11.73 7.33
N SER A 17 -5.83 12.38 8.49
CA SER A 17 -5.45 11.73 9.75
C SER A 17 -6.01 12.47 10.94
N SER A 18 -6.59 11.72 11.86
CA SER A 18 -6.99 12.12 13.22
C SER A 18 -6.24 11.25 14.25
N GLU A 19 -6.52 11.43 15.55
CA GLU A 19 -5.93 10.59 16.60
C GLU A 19 -6.27 9.09 16.45
N PHE A 20 -7.42 8.75 15.86
CA PHE A 20 -7.92 7.37 15.82
C PHE A 20 -8.21 6.84 14.41
N GLU A 21 -8.06 7.66 13.37
CA GLU A 21 -8.31 7.27 11.98
C GLU A 21 -7.26 7.89 11.05
N GLY A 22 -6.75 7.11 10.10
CA GLY A 22 -5.87 7.61 9.04
C GLY A 22 -6.28 7.06 7.68
N LYS A 23 -6.35 7.93 6.67
CA LYS A 23 -6.60 7.57 5.27
C LYS A 23 -5.34 7.79 4.44
N PHE A 24 -4.88 6.72 3.80
CA PHE A 24 -3.67 6.71 2.98
C PHE A 24 -3.98 6.20 1.57
N GLU A 25 -3.26 6.73 0.60
CA GLU A 25 -3.35 6.34 -0.80
C GLU A 25 -2.00 5.94 -1.36
N PHE A 26 -1.98 4.79 -2.05
CA PHE A 26 -0.81 4.20 -2.68
C PHE A 26 -1.03 4.16 -4.18
N ARG A 27 -0.35 5.02 -4.92
CA ARG A 27 -0.38 5.07 -6.40
C ARG A 27 0.95 5.59 -6.94
N PRO A 28 1.38 5.16 -8.15
CA PRO A 28 0.78 4.10 -8.97
C PRO A 28 1.08 2.71 -8.40
N LEU A 29 0.18 1.75 -8.64
CA LEU A 29 0.38 0.34 -8.31
C LEU A 29 0.14 -0.49 -9.57
N GLU A 30 0.97 -1.52 -9.74
CA GLU A 30 0.78 -2.52 -10.77
C GLU A 30 -0.57 -3.25 -10.59
N PRO A 31 -1.26 -3.64 -11.67
CA PRO A 31 -2.48 -4.43 -11.58
C PRO A 31 -2.30 -5.65 -10.67
N GLY A 32 -3.23 -5.83 -9.71
CA GLY A 32 -3.20 -6.91 -8.73
C GLY A 32 -2.42 -6.61 -7.44
N TYR A 33 -1.49 -5.64 -7.44
CA TYR A 33 -0.71 -5.32 -6.23
C TYR A 33 -1.50 -4.64 -5.13
N GLY A 34 -2.59 -3.93 -5.46
CA GLY A 34 -3.49 -3.35 -4.47
C GLY A 34 -4.05 -4.40 -3.51
N LEU A 35 -4.44 -5.57 -4.01
CA LEU A 35 -4.93 -6.68 -3.19
C LEU A 35 -3.83 -7.28 -2.33
N THR A 36 -2.65 -7.53 -2.91
CA THR A 36 -1.51 -8.12 -2.21
C THR A 36 -1.04 -7.24 -1.06
N VAL A 37 -0.82 -5.95 -1.32
CA VAL A 37 -0.36 -4.98 -0.32
C VAL A 37 -1.45 -4.72 0.72
N GLY A 38 -2.70 -4.51 0.29
CA GLY A 38 -3.82 -4.25 1.20
C GLY A 38 -4.06 -5.40 2.18
N ASN A 39 -4.05 -6.65 1.69
CA ASN A 39 -4.20 -7.82 2.55
C ASN A 39 -3.01 -8.01 3.50
N ALA A 40 -1.79 -7.76 3.04
CA ALA A 40 -0.61 -7.83 3.89
C ALA A 40 -0.69 -6.81 5.03
N LEU A 41 -0.99 -5.54 4.73
CA LEU A 41 -1.16 -4.49 5.72
C LEU A 41 -2.28 -4.83 6.71
N ARG A 42 -3.44 -5.29 6.22
CA ARG A 42 -4.55 -5.71 7.10
C ARG A 42 -4.11 -6.77 8.11
N ARG A 43 -3.36 -7.79 7.67
CA ARG A 43 -2.91 -8.87 8.54
C ARG A 43 -1.91 -8.38 9.59
N VAL A 44 -0.92 -7.59 9.17
CA VAL A 44 0.10 -7.07 10.09
C VAL A 44 -0.53 -6.14 11.13
N LEU A 45 -1.35 -5.18 10.69
CA LEU A 45 -1.96 -4.18 11.55
C LEU A 45 -2.96 -4.77 12.55
N LEU A 46 -3.68 -5.85 12.20
CA LEU A 46 -4.69 -6.45 13.07
C LEU A 46 -4.18 -7.62 13.92
N SER A 47 -3.09 -8.27 13.54
CA SER A 47 -2.73 -9.58 14.11
C SER A 47 -1.26 -9.70 14.52
N SER A 48 -0.45 -8.66 14.35
CA SER A 48 1.00 -8.75 14.63
C SER A 48 1.58 -7.45 15.19
N LEU A 49 0.72 -6.59 15.74
CA LEU A 49 1.07 -5.29 16.31
C LEU A 49 0.94 -5.32 17.83
#